data_AF-A0A963MPM2-F1
#
_entry.id   AF-A0A963MPM2-F1
#
_cell.length_a   1.000
_cell.length_b   1.000
_cell.length_c   1.000
_cell.angle_alpha   90.00
_cell.angle_beta   90.00
_cell.angle_gamma   90.00
#
_symmetry.space_group_name_H-M   'P 1'
#
loop_
_entity.id
_entity.type
_entity.pdbx_description
1 polymer ?
#
loop_
_entity_poly.entity_id
_entity_poly.type
_entity_poly.pdbx_seq_one_letter_code
_entity_poly.pdbx_strand_id
1 'polypeptide(L)'
;MSGLPGTVWFVGAGPGDPDLITVKGRRLLEQAGAILFAGSLVDQAATQHAPQGCEIRDSRDMTLEEMDAWLAEACARHETVVRLQTGDPGLYGALVELTRP
;
A
#
# COMPACT_ATOMS: atom_id res chain seq x y z
N MET A 1 -15.37 -18.88 -8.09
CA MET A 1 -15.96 -17.54 -8.28
C MET A 1 -14.89 -16.68 -8.92
N SER A 2 -14.95 -16.45 -10.24
CA SER A 2 -14.02 -15.54 -10.92
C SER A 2 -14.57 -14.12 -10.80
N GLY A 3 -14.40 -13.51 -9.63
CA GLY A 3 -14.48 -12.06 -9.50
C GLY A 3 -13.29 -11.44 -10.22
N LEU A 4 -13.42 -10.19 -10.67
CA LEU A 4 -12.27 -9.42 -11.13
C LEU A 4 -11.23 -9.39 -9.99
N PRO A 5 -9.92 -9.54 -10.29
CA PRO A 5 -8.90 -9.44 -9.25
C PRO A 5 -8.98 -8.08 -8.56
N GLY A 6 -8.64 -8.04 -7.27
CA GLY A 6 -8.55 -6.80 -6.51
C GLY A 6 -7.55 -5.82 -7.11
N THR A 7 -7.62 -4.56 -6.68
CA THR A 7 -6.76 -3.48 -7.19
C THR A 7 -5.69 -3.11 -6.18
N VAL A 8 -4.42 -3.07 -6.64
CA VAL A 8 -3.32 -2.44 -5.91
C VAL A 8 -3.34 -0.94 -6.16
N TRP A 9 -3.51 -0.16 -5.09
CA TRP A 9 -3.43 1.28 -5.12
C TRP A 9 -2.10 1.74 -4.55
N PHE A 10 -1.30 2.42 -5.38
CA PHE A 10 -0.11 3.11 -4.91
C PHE A 10 -0.52 4.46 -4.30
N VAL A 11 -0.22 4.64 -3.02
CA VAL A 11 -0.64 5.81 -2.25
C VAL A 11 0.57 6.46 -1.61
N GLY A 12 0.70 7.77 -1.82
CA GLY A 12 1.65 8.60 -1.09
C GLY A 12 1.12 8.98 0.28
N ALA A 13 1.87 8.67 1.33
CA ALA A 13 1.54 8.99 2.72
C ALA A 13 1.75 10.48 3.04
N GLY A 14 2.38 11.25 2.15
CA GLY A 14 2.78 12.63 2.42
C GLY A 14 4.08 12.70 3.23
N PRO A 15 4.41 13.89 3.80
CA PRO A 15 5.73 14.16 4.37
C PRO A 15 5.93 13.64 5.81
N GLY A 16 4.93 12.97 6.40
CA GLY A 16 5.06 12.32 7.71
C GLY A 16 3.81 12.48 8.58
N ASP A 17 3.25 13.69 8.66
CA ASP A 17 1.99 13.92 9.40
C ASP A 17 0.83 13.14 8.73
N PRO A 18 0.15 12.24 9.45
CA PRO A 18 -0.95 11.44 8.90
C PRO A 18 -2.14 12.25 8.37
N ASP A 19 -2.31 13.50 8.81
CA ASP A 19 -3.35 14.39 8.29
C ASP A 19 -2.99 15.04 6.95
N LEU A 20 -1.73 14.93 6.52
CA LEU A 20 -1.27 15.42 5.22
C LEU A 20 -1.42 14.41 4.09
N ILE A 21 -1.92 13.20 4.38
CA ILE A 21 -2.37 12.28 3.32
C ILE A 21 -3.57 12.88 2.57
N THR A 22 -3.67 12.59 1.28
CA THR A 22 -4.84 13.04 0.51
C THR A 22 -6.14 12.41 1.01
N VAL A 23 -7.26 13.10 0.83
CA VAL A 23 -8.61 12.59 1.18
C VAL A 23 -8.90 11.24 0.51
N LYS A 24 -8.46 11.04 -0.74
CA LYS A 24 -8.63 9.75 -1.43
C LYS A 24 -7.73 8.67 -0.86
N GLY A 25 -6.47 8.99 -0.52
CA GLY A 25 -5.54 8.07 0.12
C GLY A 25 -6.09 7.54 1.45
N ARG A 26 -6.62 8.43 2.30
CA ARG A 26 -7.29 8.04 3.55
C ARG A 26 -8.45 7.08 3.32
N ARG A 27 -9.36 7.40 2.40
CA ARG A 27 -10.51 6.53 2.07
C ARG A 27 -10.08 5.14 1.59
N LEU A 28 -8.99 5.03 0.84
CA LEU A 28 -8.45 3.74 0.41
C LEU A 28 -7.88 2.95 1.58
N LEU A 29 -7.20 3.60 2.53
CA LEU A 29 -6.72 2.94 3.75
C LEU A 29 -7.88 2.42 4.63
N GLU A 30 -8.97 3.19 4.74
CA GLU A 30 -10.19 2.79 5.47
C GLU A 30 -10.89 1.57 4.88
N GLN A 31 -10.69 1.30 3.59
CA GLN A 31 -11.31 0.20 2.84
C GLN A 31 -10.34 -0.96 2.56
N ALA A 32 -9.06 -0.80 2.91
CA ALA A 32 -8.03 -1.76 2.56
C ALA A 32 -8.21 -3.08 3.31
N GLY A 33 -8.21 -4.19 2.57
CA GLY A 33 -8.07 -5.52 3.15
C GLY A 33 -6.61 -5.87 3.43
N ALA A 34 -5.68 -5.23 2.71
CA ALA A 34 -4.25 -5.40 2.90
C ALA A 34 -3.45 -4.11 2.59
N ILE A 35 -2.40 -3.85 3.37
CA ILE A 35 -1.49 -2.70 3.23
C ILE A 35 -0.04 -3.18 3.28
N LEU A 36 0.72 -2.89 2.23
CA LEU A 36 2.17 -3.06 2.19
C LEU A 36 2.84 -1.69 2.26
N PHE A 37 3.44 -1.32 3.39
CA PHE A 37 4.11 -0.03 3.54
C PHE A 37 5.63 -0.17 3.38
N ALA A 38 6.28 0.93 2.97
CA ALA A 38 7.71 0.95 2.66
C ALA A 38 8.55 1.58 3.79
N GLY A 39 8.99 0.79 4.77
CA GLY A 39 10.11 1.12 5.67
C GLY A 39 10.00 2.42 6.48
N SER A 40 11.09 2.75 7.19
CA SER A 40 11.18 3.64 8.37
C SER A 40 10.70 5.10 8.27
N LEU A 41 10.20 5.54 7.12
CA LEU A 41 9.72 6.92 6.89
C LEU A 41 8.19 7.01 6.79
N VAL A 42 7.50 5.88 6.64
CA VAL A 42 6.05 5.82 6.82
C VAL A 42 5.81 5.51 8.28
N ASP A 43 5.32 6.49 9.04
CA ASP A 43 4.90 6.27 10.41
C ASP A 43 3.81 5.17 10.42
N GLN A 44 3.84 4.26 11.40
CA GLN A 44 2.75 3.32 11.65
C GLN A 44 1.41 4.07 11.85
N ALA A 45 1.46 5.34 12.25
CA ALA A 45 0.32 6.24 12.25
C ALA A 45 -0.35 6.39 10.88
N ALA A 46 0.35 6.19 9.76
CA ALA A 46 -0.27 6.21 8.43
C ALA A 46 -1.19 5.00 8.19
N THR A 47 -1.05 3.92 8.96
CA THR A 47 -1.98 2.77 8.91
C THR A 47 -3.07 2.87 9.96
N GLN A 48 -3.16 3.96 10.74
CA GLN A 48 -4.19 4.14 11.77
C GLN A 48 -5.63 4.06 11.24
N HIS A 49 -5.80 4.36 9.94
CA HIS A 49 -7.09 4.33 9.26
C HIS A 49 -7.48 2.92 8.78
N ALA A 50 -6.58 1.94 8.87
CA ALA A 50 -6.84 0.58 8.42
C ALA A 50 -7.99 -0.07 9.23
N PRO A 51 -8.91 -0.79 8.56
CA PRO A 51 -10.00 -1.48 9.25
C PRO A 51 -9.47 -2.64 10.10
N GLN A 52 -10.27 -3.07 11.08
CA GLN A 52 -9.96 -4.24 11.88
C GLN A 52 -9.83 -5.47 10.97
N GLY A 53 -8.74 -6.23 11.13
CA GLY A 53 -8.47 -7.41 10.31
C GLY A 53 -7.73 -7.14 9.00
N CYS A 54 -7.38 -5.88 8.71
CA CYS A 54 -6.49 -5.55 7.59
C CYS A 54 -5.13 -6.24 7.78
N GLU A 55 -4.65 -6.92 6.73
CA GLU A 55 -3.30 -7.48 6.69
C GLU A 55 -2.29 -6.33 6.49
N ILE A 56 -1.38 -6.09 7.44
CA ILE A 56 -0.41 -4.98 7.34
C ILE A 56 1.01 -5.54 7.40
N ARG A 57 1.87 -5.16 6.44
CA ARG A 57 3.26 -5.63 6.35
C ARG A 57 4.23 -4.52 5.99
N ASP A 58 5.40 -4.51 6.63
CA ASP A 58 6.56 -3.69 6.24
C ASP A 58 7.33 -4.41 5.12
N SER A 59 7.60 -3.70 4.03
CA SER A 59 8.40 -4.22 2.91
C SER A 59 9.90 -3.98 3.04
N ARG A 60 10.40 -3.42 4.15
CA ARG A 60 11.81 -3.05 4.35
C ARG A 60 12.80 -4.17 4.01
N ASP A 61 12.46 -5.39 4.40
CA ASP A 61 13.33 -6.57 4.23
C ASP A 61 12.91 -7.46 3.05
N MET A 62 12.06 -6.93 2.14
CA MET A 62 11.55 -7.67 1.00
C MET A 62 12.28 -7.29 -0.30
N THR A 63 12.54 -8.27 -1.16
CA THR A 63 12.95 -8.03 -2.56
C THR A 63 11.77 -7.54 -3.41
N LEU A 64 12.04 -7.07 -4.63
CA LEU A 64 11.00 -6.69 -5.58
C LEU A 64 10.07 -7.87 -5.91
N GLU A 65 10.62 -9.05 -6.11
CA GLU A 65 9.87 -10.28 -6.39
C GLU A 65 8.99 -10.69 -5.21
N GLU A 66 9.49 -10.54 -3.98
CA GLU A 66 8.70 -10.82 -2.78
C GLU A 66 7.56 -9.81 -2.59
N MET A 67 7.82 -8.53 -2.89
CA MET A 67 6.79 -7.49 -2.85
C MET A 67 5.69 -7.75 -3.90
N ASP A 68 6.08 -8.08 -5.13
CA ASP A 68 5.15 -8.39 -6.21
C ASP A 68 4.29 -9.62 -5.88
N ALA A 69 4.93 -10.71 -5.42
CA ALA A 69 4.22 -11.91 -5.00
C ALA A 69 3.21 -11.63 -3.88
N TRP A 70 3.61 -10.86 -2.85
CA TRP A 70 2.72 -10.51 -1.75
C TRP A 70 1.53 -9.66 -2.23
N LEU A 71 1.75 -8.68 -3.10
CA LEU A 71 0.70 -7.82 -3.65
C LEU A 71 -0.27 -8.62 -4.52
N ALA A 72 0.23 -9.52 -5.36
CA ALA A 72 -0.59 -10.40 -6.19
C ALA A 72 -1.45 -11.34 -5.34
N GLU A 73 -0.88 -11.95 -4.30
CA GLU A 73 -1.61 -12.80 -3.37
C GLU A 73 -2.69 -12.04 -2.59
N ALA A 74 -2.37 -10.82 -2.14
CA ALA A 74 -3.32 -9.96 -1.44
C ALA A 74 -4.49 -9.55 -2.36
N CYS A 75 -4.22 -9.20 -3.62
CA CYS A 75 -5.24 -8.86 -4.60
C CYS A 75 -6.14 -10.04 -4.98
N ALA A 76 -5.68 -11.28 -4.80
CA ALA A 76 -6.53 -12.46 -4.98
C ALA A 76 -7.54 -12.65 -3.83
N ARG A 77 -7.29 -12.04 -2.67
CA ARG A 77 -8.14 -12.16 -1.47
C ARG A 77 -9.00 -10.93 -1.19
N HIS A 78 -8.51 -9.74 -1.55
CA HIS A 78 -9.07 -8.46 -1.16
C HIS A 78 -9.33 -7.57 -2.36
N GLU A 79 -10.46 -6.86 -2.37
CA GLU A 79 -10.82 -5.93 -3.45
C GLU A 79 -9.90 -4.70 -3.48
N THR A 80 -9.48 -4.21 -2.30
CA THR A 80 -8.61 -3.04 -2.15
C THR A 80 -7.33 -3.44 -1.41
N VAL A 81 -6.20 -3.32 -2.11
CA VAL A 81 -4.85 -3.49 -1.56
C VAL A 81 -4.10 -2.18 -1.71
N VAL A 82 -3.41 -1.72 -0.67
CA VAL A 82 -2.68 -0.44 -0.70
C VAL A 82 -1.18 -0.67 -0.61
N ARG A 83 -0.44 -0.14 -1.58
CA ARG A 83 1.02 0.03 -1.50
C ARG A 83 1.31 1.46 -1.03
N LEU A 84 1.62 1.59 0.26
CA LEU A 84 1.83 2.88 0.91
C LEU A 84 3.31 3.27 0.89
N GLN A 85 3.63 4.45 0.33
CA GLN A 85 4.99 4.97 0.19
C GLN A 85 5.09 6.35 0.83
N THR A 86 6.27 6.69 1.36
CA THR A 86 6.52 8.04 1.91
C THR A 86 6.45 9.08 0.80
N GLY A 87 5.91 10.26 1.09
CA GLY A 87 5.87 11.36 0.14
C GLY A 87 4.92 11.07 -1.02
N ASP A 88 5.47 11.04 -2.24
CA ASP A 88 4.76 10.76 -3.50
C ASP A 88 5.38 9.54 -4.21
N PRO A 89 4.59 8.53 -4.62
CA PRO A 89 5.07 7.34 -5.34
C PRO A 89 5.85 7.62 -6.63
N GLY A 90 5.56 8.74 -7.31
CA GLY A 90 6.19 9.14 -8.56
C GLY A 90 7.55 9.83 -8.37
N LEU A 91 7.92 10.19 -7.15
CA LEU A 91 9.19 10.86 -6.83
C LEU A 91 10.10 9.91 -6.05
N TYR A 92 11.14 9.40 -6.73
CA TYR A 92 12.17 8.53 -6.15
C TYR A 92 11.65 7.23 -5.50
N GLY A 93 10.43 6.81 -5.85
CA GLY A 93 9.85 5.54 -5.42
C GLY A 93 10.06 4.40 -6.44
N ALA A 94 9.80 3.17 -5.99
CA ALA A 94 9.89 1.95 -6.80
C ALA A 94 8.65 1.71 -7.71
N LEU A 95 7.82 2.74 -7.93
CA LEU A 95 6.58 2.60 -8.71
C LEU A 95 6.84 2.08 -10.12
N VAL A 96 7.87 2.62 -10.79
CA VAL A 96 8.19 2.25 -12.17
C VAL A 96 8.64 0.79 -12.27
N GLU A 97 9.38 0.29 -11.27
CA GLU A 97 9.87 -1.08 -11.22
C GLU A 97 8.75 -2.08 -10.94
N LEU A 98 7.76 -1.71 -10.12
CA LEU A 98 6.62 -2.58 -9.76
C LEU A 98 5.49 -2.60 -10.79
N THR A 99 5.43 -1.61 -11.69
CA THR A 99 4.32 -1.47 -12.66
C THR A 99 4.70 -1.80 -14.09
N ARG A 100 6.00 -1.98 -14.36
CA ARG A 100 6.49 -2.37 -15.70
C ARG A 100 6.74 -3.88 -15.75
N PRO A 101 6.30 -4.56 -16.82
CA PRO A 101 6.55 -5.98 -17.02
C PRO A 101 8.02 -6.29 -17.33
#